data_AF-A0A1M6GCZ8-F1
#
_entry.id   AF-A0A1M6GCZ8-F1
#
_cell.length_a   1.000
_cell.length_b   1.000
_cell.length_c   1.000
_cell.angle_alpha   90.00
_cell.angle_beta   90.00
_cell.angle_gamma   90.00
#
_symmetry.space_group_name_H-M   'P 1'
#
loop_
_entity.id
_entity.type
_entity.pdbx_description
1 polymer ?
#
loop_
_entity_poly.entity_id
_entity_poly.type
_entity_poly.pdbx_seq_one_letter_code
_entity_poly.pdbx_strand_id
1 'polypeptide(L)'
;MRRPHIVRGAGAVAVALALSACSAPEPEVTPPASVVAERLVELGTAADAFSGVAVGRQAITARAVKDSTLQFWDLSDGVRPVTDAATNSAAVPFEELDPGAVQEQVAQLAKLCEASEFRVSVDVVTPSAMLGELRCGDDTFEGLTTHDPVAVRLNGSPLPSSMAVSVEETWQVVLDLLAELDPGLGVGSLSIDADTISLELSDGAATQGCRPALVFERDGSDVTNACRRTGQKPAISLAGFTAANLARLQLEAMEQAGIIGTDRASVSVDSSARLEPQLRVRQGSSEATVAFEQPRA
;
A
#
# COMPACT_ATOMS: atom_id res chain seq x y z
N MET A 1 -6.82 14.37 -98.12
CA MET A 1 -8.13 15.04 -98.30
C MET A 1 -8.34 16.05 -97.16
N ARG A 2 -9.16 17.06 -97.45
CA ARG A 2 -9.37 18.34 -96.74
C ARG A 2 -9.80 18.22 -95.26
N ARG A 3 -9.40 19.22 -94.45
CA ARG A 3 -9.97 19.54 -93.12
C ARG A 3 -11.45 19.95 -93.23
N PRO A 4 -12.23 19.90 -92.13
CA PRO A 4 -12.45 21.14 -91.37
C PRO A 4 -12.49 21.00 -89.83
N HIS A 5 -12.57 22.18 -89.23
CA HIS A 5 -12.42 22.59 -87.83
C HIS A 5 -13.77 22.81 -87.12
N ILE A 6 -13.71 22.90 -85.77
CA ILE A 6 -14.61 23.58 -84.79
C ILE A 6 -15.91 22.81 -84.46
N VAL A 7 -16.28 22.56 -83.20
CA VAL A 7 -16.99 23.47 -82.27
C VAL A 7 -16.73 23.14 -80.77
N ARG A 8 -16.61 24.21 -79.96
CA ARG A 8 -16.58 24.26 -78.49
C ARG A 8 -17.89 23.74 -77.85
N GLY A 9 -17.79 23.03 -76.72
CA GLY A 9 -18.94 22.76 -75.85
C GLY A 9 -18.51 22.63 -74.39
N ALA A 10 -19.03 23.51 -73.55
CA ALA A 10 -18.78 23.63 -72.11
C ALA A 10 -19.44 22.49 -71.31
N GLY A 11 -18.93 22.21 -70.12
CA GLY A 11 -19.59 21.33 -69.14
C GLY A 11 -18.64 20.84 -68.05
N ALA A 12 -18.41 21.67 -67.05
CA ALA A 12 -17.86 21.22 -65.77
C ALA A 12 -18.91 20.34 -65.06
N VAL A 13 -18.53 19.13 -64.65
CA VAL A 13 -19.13 18.46 -63.51
C VAL A 13 -17.98 17.93 -62.66
N ALA A 14 -17.68 18.70 -61.61
CA ALA A 14 -16.86 18.22 -60.50
C ALA A 14 -17.70 17.20 -59.73
N VAL A 15 -17.32 15.93 -59.79
CA VAL A 15 -17.81 14.92 -58.85
C VAL A 15 -16.88 14.98 -57.64
N ALA A 16 -17.18 15.89 -56.71
CA ALA A 16 -16.63 15.81 -55.37
C ALA A 16 -17.36 14.66 -54.67
N LEU A 17 -16.72 13.49 -54.63
CA LEU A 17 -17.10 12.43 -53.71
C LEU A 17 -16.82 12.94 -52.29
N ALA A 18 -17.87 13.44 -51.64
CA ALA A 18 -17.89 13.64 -50.21
C ALA A 18 -17.79 12.25 -49.56
N LEU A 19 -16.57 11.84 -49.20
CA LEU A 19 -16.37 10.86 -48.14
C LEU A 19 -16.76 11.55 -46.83
N SER A 20 -18.06 11.59 -46.56
CA SER A 20 -18.58 11.76 -45.21
C SER A 20 -18.14 10.53 -44.42
N ALA A 21 -16.93 10.60 -43.87
CA ALA A 21 -16.54 9.73 -42.78
C ALA A 21 -17.55 9.99 -41.66
N CYS A 22 -18.44 9.02 -41.45
CA CYS A 22 -19.15 8.88 -40.19
C CYS A 22 -18.09 8.59 -39.14
N SER A 23 -17.47 9.63 -38.59
CA SER A 23 -16.81 9.53 -37.31
C SER A 23 -17.92 9.28 -36.30
N ALA A 24 -18.21 7.99 -36.04
CA ALA A 24 -18.91 7.64 -34.83
C ALA A 24 -18.16 8.33 -33.67
N PRO A 25 -18.87 8.97 -32.73
CA PRO A 25 -18.19 9.50 -31.55
C PRO A 25 -17.37 8.35 -30.96
N GLU A 26 -16.07 8.58 -30.76
CA GLU A 26 -15.24 7.63 -30.04
C GLU A 26 -15.98 7.32 -28.73
N PRO A 27 -16.14 6.03 -28.37
CA PRO A 27 -16.78 5.68 -27.11
C PRO A 27 -16.04 6.43 -26.00
N GLU A 28 -16.77 7.19 -25.18
CA GLU A 28 -16.19 7.81 -23.99
C GLU A 28 -15.58 6.68 -23.16
N VAL A 29 -14.25 6.64 -23.12
CA VAL A 29 -13.53 5.68 -22.29
C VAL A 29 -13.73 6.15 -20.85
N THR A 30 -14.66 5.51 -20.15
CA THR A 30 -14.84 5.72 -18.72
C THR A 30 -13.49 5.52 -18.02
N PRO A 31 -12.99 6.51 -17.27
CA PRO A 31 -11.70 6.38 -16.59
C PRO A 31 -11.68 5.14 -15.70
N PRO A 32 -10.62 4.31 -15.72
CA PRO A 32 -10.59 3.08 -14.92
C PRO A 32 -10.85 3.30 -13.42
N ALA A 33 -10.45 4.46 -12.89
CA ALA A 33 -10.69 4.83 -11.50
C ALA A 33 -12.17 4.93 -11.11
N SER A 34 -13.11 5.20 -12.05
CA SER A 34 -14.53 5.36 -11.72
C SER A 34 -15.34 4.06 -11.74
N VAL A 35 -14.75 2.93 -12.14
CA VAL A 35 -15.41 1.61 -12.21
C VAL A 35 -14.84 0.60 -11.22
N VAL A 36 -13.88 1.01 -10.37
CA VAL A 36 -13.19 0.11 -9.42
C VAL A 36 -14.20 -0.59 -8.49
N ALA A 37 -15.17 0.13 -7.93
CA ALA A 37 -16.14 -0.44 -7.01
C ALA A 37 -16.98 -1.55 -7.69
N GLU A 38 -17.48 -1.29 -8.89
CA GLU A 38 -18.23 -2.27 -9.70
C GLU A 38 -17.39 -3.52 -9.98
N ARG A 39 -16.13 -3.34 -10.41
CA ARG A 39 -15.23 -4.45 -10.72
C ARG A 39 -14.85 -5.29 -9.50
N LEU A 40 -14.71 -4.67 -8.33
CA LEU A 40 -14.46 -5.40 -7.09
C LEU A 40 -15.68 -6.21 -6.64
N VAL A 41 -16.90 -5.70 -6.85
CA VAL A 41 -18.14 -6.46 -6.62
C VAL A 41 -18.23 -7.67 -7.56
N GLU A 42 -17.95 -7.49 -8.86
CA GLU A 42 -17.90 -8.59 -9.80
C GLU A 42 -16.84 -9.64 -9.39
N LEU A 43 -15.65 -9.19 -8.97
CA LEU A 43 -14.57 -10.06 -8.53
C LEU A 43 -14.96 -10.89 -7.29
N GLY A 44 -15.72 -10.31 -6.35
CA GLY A 44 -16.26 -11.01 -5.19
C GLY A 44 -17.24 -12.14 -5.53
N THR A 45 -17.73 -12.23 -6.77
CA THR A 45 -18.50 -13.39 -7.24
C THR A 45 -17.63 -14.54 -7.77
N ALA A 46 -16.36 -14.25 -8.09
CA ALA A 46 -15.45 -15.17 -8.75
C ALA A 46 -14.30 -15.66 -7.85
N ALA A 47 -14.05 -14.97 -6.73
CA ALA A 47 -12.99 -15.20 -5.77
C ALA A 47 -13.53 -15.15 -4.33
N ASP A 48 -12.78 -15.71 -3.38
CA ASP A 48 -13.17 -15.87 -1.97
C ASP A 48 -12.77 -14.68 -1.11
N ALA A 49 -11.59 -14.09 -1.36
CA ALA A 49 -11.05 -12.99 -0.55
C ALA A 49 -10.28 -11.97 -1.39
N PHE A 50 -10.36 -10.70 -1.01
CA PHE A 50 -9.66 -9.59 -1.63
C PHE A 50 -8.30 -9.38 -0.98
N SER A 51 -7.23 -9.20 -1.77
CA SER A 51 -5.89 -8.89 -1.27
C SER A 51 -5.41 -7.49 -1.69
N GLY A 52 -5.69 -7.07 -2.91
CA GLY A 52 -5.32 -5.72 -3.36
C GLY A 52 -5.73 -5.42 -4.79
N VAL A 53 -5.70 -4.15 -5.16
CA VAL A 53 -5.98 -3.66 -6.52
C VAL A 53 -4.93 -2.63 -6.92
N ALA A 54 -4.50 -2.66 -8.18
CA ALA A 54 -3.68 -1.63 -8.78
C ALA A 54 -4.38 -1.07 -10.02
N VAL A 55 -4.49 0.26 -10.06
CA VAL A 55 -5.28 1.02 -11.04
C VAL A 55 -4.39 2.04 -11.74
N GLY A 56 -4.41 2.04 -13.06
CA GLY A 56 -3.77 3.03 -13.91
C GLY A 56 -4.75 3.62 -14.91
N ARG A 57 -4.24 4.41 -15.86
CA ARG A 57 -5.09 5.05 -16.89
C ARG A 57 -5.78 4.09 -17.84
N GLN A 58 -5.22 2.89 -18.02
CA GLN A 58 -5.70 1.90 -19.00
C GLN A 58 -5.80 0.48 -18.43
N ALA A 59 -5.48 0.29 -17.15
CA ALA A 59 -5.38 -1.03 -16.54
C ALA A 59 -6.00 -1.02 -15.14
N ILE A 60 -6.72 -2.08 -14.83
CA ILE A 60 -7.14 -2.42 -13.47
C ILE A 60 -6.73 -3.87 -13.24
N THR A 61 -5.80 -4.09 -12.33
CA THR A 61 -5.35 -5.42 -11.94
C THR A 61 -5.67 -5.64 -10.47
N ALA A 62 -6.00 -6.87 -10.09
CA ALA A 62 -6.25 -7.21 -8.70
C ALA A 62 -5.55 -8.49 -8.29
N ARG A 63 -5.35 -8.64 -6.99
CA ARG A 63 -4.93 -9.87 -6.32
C ARG A 63 -6.09 -10.33 -5.45
N ALA A 64 -6.51 -11.58 -5.64
CA ALA A 64 -7.60 -12.18 -4.88
C ALA A 64 -7.32 -13.65 -4.63
N VAL A 65 -7.82 -14.17 -3.52
CA VAL A 65 -7.70 -15.59 -3.16
C VAL A 65 -8.88 -16.34 -3.75
N LYS A 66 -8.60 -17.45 -4.40
CA LYS A 66 -9.58 -18.42 -4.86
C LYS A 66 -9.09 -19.83 -4.52
N ASP A 67 -9.93 -20.64 -3.88
CA ASP A 67 -9.60 -22.01 -3.48
C ASP A 67 -8.28 -22.05 -2.67
N SER A 68 -8.12 -21.11 -1.74
CA SER A 68 -6.89 -20.93 -0.92
C SER A 68 -5.61 -20.55 -1.68
N THR A 69 -5.72 -20.19 -2.97
CA THR A 69 -4.59 -19.77 -3.80
C THR A 69 -4.72 -18.30 -4.18
N LEU A 70 -3.66 -17.51 -3.98
CA LEU A 70 -3.64 -16.12 -4.45
C LEU A 70 -3.49 -16.10 -5.98
N GLN A 71 -4.34 -15.34 -6.67
CA GLN A 71 -4.34 -15.20 -8.13
C GLN A 71 -4.31 -13.73 -8.53
N PHE A 72 -3.70 -13.46 -9.68
CA PHE A 72 -3.80 -12.18 -10.36
C PHE A 72 -5.03 -12.16 -11.27
N TRP A 73 -5.73 -11.03 -11.29
CA TRP A 73 -6.94 -10.79 -12.05
C TRP A 73 -6.78 -9.53 -12.88
N ASP A 74 -7.20 -9.59 -14.14
CA ASP A 74 -7.44 -8.41 -14.97
C ASP A 74 -8.91 -8.03 -14.83
N LEU A 75 -9.15 -6.77 -14.49
CA LEU A 75 -10.46 -6.15 -14.27
C LEU A 75 -10.77 -5.06 -15.30
N SER A 76 -9.90 -4.87 -16.30
CA SER A 76 -10.00 -3.74 -17.25
C SER A 76 -11.22 -3.86 -18.17
N ASP A 77 -11.56 -5.09 -18.57
CA ASP A 77 -12.73 -5.42 -19.39
C ASP A 77 -13.46 -6.65 -18.82
N GLY A 78 -14.00 -6.47 -17.61
CA GLY A 78 -14.60 -7.54 -16.82
C GLY A 78 -13.58 -8.33 -16.00
N VAL A 79 -14.06 -9.36 -15.28
CA VAL A 79 -13.24 -10.12 -14.33
C VAL A 79 -12.64 -11.36 -14.96
N ARG A 80 -11.31 -11.39 -15.11
CA ARG A 80 -10.60 -12.51 -15.74
C ARG A 80 -9.37 -12.92 -14.93
N PRO A 81 -9.22 -14.22 -14.55
CA PRO A 81 -8.00 -14.69 -13.92
C PRO A 81 -6.85 -14.72 -14.95
N VAL A 82 -5.64 -14.38 -14.51
CA VAL A 82 -4.46 -14.31 -15.35
C VAL A 82 -3.48 -15.43 -15.00
N THR A 83 -3.02 -15.48 -13.75
CA THR A 83 -2.01 -16.45 -13.28
C THR A 83 -2.07 -16.57 -11.76
N ASP A 84 -1.57 -17.69 -11.23
CA ASP A 84 -1.29 -17.83 -9.80
C ASP A 84 -0.19 -16.85 -9.37
N ALA A 85 -0.33 -16.31 -8.17
CA ALA A 85 0.67 -15.46 -7.54
C ALA A 85 1.61 -16.32 -6.68
N ALA A 86 2.92 -16.17 -6.87
CA ALA A 86 3.93 -16.96 -6.16
C ALA A 86 4.14 -16.55 -4.68
N THR A 87 3.42 -15.54 -4.20
CA THR A 87 3.65 -14.89 -2.90
C THR A 87 2.38 -14.90 -2.06
N ASN A 88 2.51 -15.23 -0.78
CA ASN A 88 1.43 -14.99 0.18
C ASN A 88 1.25 -13.48 0.38
N SER A 89 0.00 -13.07 0.54
CA SER A 89 -0.38 -11.70 0.84
C SER A 89 -1.51 -11.72 1.86
N ALA A 90 -1.66 -10.65 2.63
CA ALA A 90 -2.84 -10.48 3.47
C ALA A 90 -4.08 -10.37 2.57
N ALA A 91 -5.20 -10.90 3.05
CA ALA A 91 -6.47 -10.79 2.35
C ALA A 91 -7.63 -10.80 3.34
N VAL A 92 -8.72 -10.13 2.98
CA VAL A 92 -9.98 -10.12 3.73
C VAL A 92 -11.11 -10.72 2.89
N PRO A 93 -12.10 -11.36 3.52
CA PRO A 93 -13.32 -11.75 2.81
C PRO A 93 -13.97 -10.56 2.10
N PHE A 94 -14.57 -10.79 0.93
CA PHE A 94 -15.20 -9.69 0.17
C PHE A 94 -16.37 -9.05 0.92
N GLU A 95 -17.03 -9.76 1.82
CA GLU A 95 -18.08 -9.22 2.69
C GLU A 95 -17.59 -8.18 3.72
N GLU A 96 -16.29 -8.15 4.01
CA GLU A 96 -15.65 -7.18 4.90
C GLU A 96 -15.05 -5.99 4.13
N LEU A 97 -14.98 -6.09 2.80
CA LEU A 97 -14.50 -5.02 1.93
C LEU A 97 -15.59 -3.97 1.70
N ASP A 98 -15.22 -2.69 1.72
CA ASP A 98 -16.03 -1.61 1.16
C ASP A 98 -15.44 -1.17 -0.20
N PRO A 99 -16.00 -1.66 -1.34
CA PRO A 99 -15.53 -1.27 -2.66
C PRO A 99 -15.65 0.23 -2.95
N GLY A 100 -16.62 0.90 -2.32
CA GLY A 100 -16.81 2.35 -2.46
C GLY A 100 -15.67 3.12 -1.83
N ALA A 101 -15.24 2.74 -0.64
CA ALA A 101 -14.08 3.32 0.03
C ALA A 101 -12.79 3.12 -0.77
N VAL A 102 -12.57 1.92 -1.33
CA VAL A 102 -11.41 1.64 -2.20
C VAL A 102 -11.43 2.53 -3.44
N GLN A 103 -12.58 2.64 -4.12
CA GLN A 103 -12.73 3.51 -5.28
C GLN A 103 -12.47 4.98 -4.93
N GLU A 104 -12.99 5.46 -3.81
CA GLU A 104 -12.77 6.83 -3.34
C GLU A 104 -11.28 7.09 -3.12
N GLN A 105 -10.57 6.19 -2.42
CA GLN A 105 -9.15 6.30 -2.19
C GLN A 105 -8.35 6.32 -3.50
N VAL A 106 -8.68 5.44 -4.45
CA VAL A 106 -8.08 5.43 -5.80
C VAL A 106 -8.29 6.76 -6.51
N ALA A 107 -9.52 7.27 -6.51
CA ALA A 107 -9.86 8.53 -7.17
C ALA A 107 -9.17 9.74 -6.52
N GLN A 108 -9.02 9.74 -5.18
CA GLN A 108 -8.32 10.79 -4.46
C GLN A 108 -6.81 10.79 -4.78
N LEU A 109 -6.18 9.61 -4.79
CA LEU A 109 -4.75 9.48 -5.11
C LEU A 109 -4.46 9.80 -6.57
N ALA A 110 -5.24 9.27 -7.52
CA ALA A 110 -5.02 9.49 -8.96
C ALA A 110 -5.05 10.98 -9.36
N LYS A 111 -5.84 11.80 -8.65
CA LYS A 111 -5.89 13.26 -8.86
C LYS A 111 -4.58 13.98 -8.57
N LEU A 112 -3.66 13.39 -7.82
CA LEU A 112 -2.36 14.02 -7.53
C LEU A 112 -1.41 13.96 -8.73
N CYS A 113 -1.75 13.19 -9.78
CA CYS A 113 -0.91 12.98 -10.97
C CYS A 113 -1.66 13.23 -12.29
N GLU A 114 -2.23 14.43 -12.41
CA GLU A 114 -3.10 14.81 -13.52
C GLU A 114 -2.42 14.75 -14.90
N ALA A 115 -1.12 15.06 -14.99
CA ALA A 115 -0.38 15.21 -16.26
C ALA A 115 0.47 14.01 -16.68
N SER A 116 0.58 12.97 -15.84
CA SER A 116 1.48 11.83 -16.04
C SER A 116 0.72 10.50 -16.05
N GLU A 117 1.37 9.42 -16.49
CA GLU A 117 0.89 8.08 -16.18
C GLU A 117 0.93 7.87 -14.66
N PHE A 118 0.03 7.04 -14.15
CA PHE A 118 -0.05 6.74 -12.73
C PHE A 118 -0.33 5.27 -12.47
N ARG A 119 0.08 4.84 -11.29
CA ARG A 119 -0.30 3.57 -10.69
C ARG A 119 -0.73 3.85 -9.25
N VAL A 120 -2.01 3.65 -8.96
CA VAL A 120 -2.51 3.62 -7.60
C VAL A 120 -2.67 2.18 -7.17
N SER A 121 -1.99 1.77 -6.11
CA SER A 121 -2.18 0.47 -5.48
C SER A 121 -2.95 0.64 -4.17
N VAL A 122 -3.93 -0.22 -3.89
CA VAL A 122 -4.60 -0.31 -2.60
C VAL A 122 -4.57 -1.77 -2.16
N ASP A 123 -3.82 -2.04 -1.10
CA ASP A 123 -3.51 -3.37 -0.61
C ASP A 123 -4.01 -3.58 0.82
N VAL A 124 -4.57 -4.75 1.08
CA VAL A 124 -4.89 -5.20 2.43
C VAL A 124 -3.57 -5.48 3.16
N VAL A 125 -3.43 -4.93 4.37
CA VAL A 125 -2.29 -5.19 5.25
C VAL A 125 -2.73 -6.08 6.41
N THR A 126 -3.81 -5.69 7.08
CA THR A 126 -4.45 -6.44 8.18
C THR A 126 -5.97 -6.44 7.94
N PRO A 127 -6.77 -7.17 8.75
CA PRO A 127 -8.23 -7.06 8.65
C PRO A 127 -8.76 -5.63 8.82
N SER A 128 -8.06 -4.79 9.58
CA SER A 128 -8.47 -3.42 9.91
C SER A 128 -7.75 -2.34 9.10
N ALA A 129 -6.77 -2.71 8.27
CA ALA A 129 -5.90 -1.74 7.62
C ALA A 129 -5.66 -2.02 6.13
N MET A 130 -5.85 -0.98 5.32
CA MET A 130 -5.48 -0.94 3.91
C MET A 130 -4.44 0.14 3.65
N LEU A 131 -3.46 -0.21 2.83
CA LEU A 131 -2.40 0.66 2.38
C LEU A 131 -2.68 1.12 0.94
N GLY A 132 -2.83 2.42 0.76
CA GLY A 132 -2.88 3.06 -0.56
C GLY A 132 -1.55 3.70 -0.91
N GLU A 133 -1.10 3.52 -2.15
CA GLU A 133 0.14 4.06 -2.67
C GLU A 133 -0.09 4.63 -4.07
N LEU A 134 0.52 5.77 -4.37
CA LEU A 134 0.51 6.39 -5.68
C LEU A 134 1.93 6.51 -6.22
N ARG A 135 2.15 5.99 -7.43
CA ARG A 135 3.37 6.22 -8.22
C ARG A 135 3.01 6.94 -9.51
N CYS A 136 3.87 7.85 -9.95
CA CYS A 136 3.64 8.69 -11.12
C CYS A 136 4.90 8.87 -11.94
N GLY A 137 4.74 8.92 -13.25
CA GLY A 137 5.86 9.10 -14.16
C GLY A 137 5.43 9.02 -15.62
N ASP A 138 6.40 8.98 -16.50
CA ASP A 138 6.16 8.87 -17.95
C ASP A 138 6.22 7.41 -18.45
N ASP A 139 6.47 6.46 -17.54
CA ASP A 139 6.52 5.04 -17.83
C ASP A 139 5.11 4.40 -17.91
N THR A 140 5.06 3.21 -18.47
CA THR A 140 3.82 2.42 -18.52
C THR A 140 3.37 1.97 -17.13
N PHE A 141 2.10 1.58 -16.99
CA PHE A 141 1.53 1.06 -15.75
C PHE A 141 2.40 -0.02 -15.05
N GLU A 142 3.03 -0.91 -15.81
CA GLU A 142 3.95 -1.92 -15.27
C GLU A 142 5.34 -1.34 -14.97
N GLY A 143 5.83 -0.40 -15.78
CA GLY A 143 7.09 0.30 -15.55
C GLY A 143 7.10 1.15 -14.28
N LEU A 144 5.93 1.66 -13.86
CA LEU A 144 5.78 2.44 -12.64
C LEU A 144 6.01 1.63 -11.35
N THR A 145 6.05 0.29 -11.41
CA THR A 145 6.27 -0.56 -10.21
C THR A 145 7.63 -0.39 -9.54
N THR A 146 8.60 0.22 -10.22
CA THR A 146 9.95 0.47 -9.69
C THR A 146 10.20 1.92 -9.31
N HIS A 147 9.22 2.80 -9.48
CA HIS A 147 9.33 4.23 -9.15
C HIS A 147 9.06 4.46 -7.67
N ASP A 148 9.71 5.42 -7.03
CA ASP A 148 9.38 5.77 -5.65
C ASP A 148 7.93 6.31 -5.57
N PRO A 149 7.20 6.02 -4.48
CA PRO A 149 5.85 6.55 -4.30
C PRO A 149 5.87 8.07 -4.13
N VAL A 150 4.88 8.72 -4.74
CA VAL A 150 4.61 10.15 -4.60
C VAL A 150 3.71 10.41 -3.39
N ALA A 151 2.87 9.44 -3.04
CA ALA A 151 2.01 9.52 -1.86
C ALA A 151 1.71 8.13 -1.32
N VAL A 152 1.68 8.02 0.00
CA VAL A 152 1.34 6.81 0.74
C VAL A 152 0.28 7.13 1.79
N ARG A 153 -0.71 6.26 1.94
CA ARG A 153 -1.83 6.43 2.87
C ARG A 153 -2.19 5.13 3.57
N LEU A 154 -2.31 5.16 4.90
CA LEU A 154 -2.90 4.09 5.69
C LEU A 154 -4.36 4.45 6.01
N ASN A 155 -5.30 3.57 5.64
CA ASN A 155 -6.75 3.80 5.69
C ASN A 155 -7.19 5.19 5.17
N GLY A 156 -6.59 5.63 4.07
CA GLY A 156 -6.89 6.93 3.46
C GLY A 156 -6.21 8.14 4.14
N SER A 157 -5.55 7.97 5.28
CA SER A 157 -4.78 9.04 5.95
C SER A 157 -3.31 9.01 5.51
N PRO A 158 -2.65 10.17 5.29
CA PRO A 158 -1.20 10.20 5.05
C PRO A 158 -0.43 9.57 6.21
N LEU A 159 0.70 8.93 5.92
CA LEU A 159 1.57 8.41 6.97
C LEU A 159 2.10 9.57 7.84
N PRO A 160 2.12 9.42 9.18
CA PRO A 160 2.66 10.43 10.07
C PRO A 160 4.19 10.50 9.94
N SER A 161 4.72 11.73 9.91
CA SER A 161 6.16 11.95 10.04
C SER A 161 6.56 11.89 11.52
N SER A 162 7.64 11.17 11.81
CA SER A 162 8.33 11.13 13.11
C SER A 162 9.73 11.75 13.04
N MET A 163 10.02 12.52 11.99
CA MET A 163 11.29 13.24 11.85
C MET A 163 11.35 14.43 12.80
N ALA A 164 12.50 14.60 13.46
CA ALA A 164 12.81 15.74 14.34
C ALA A 164 11.83 15.98 15.51
N VAL A 165 11.05 14.98 15.90
CA VAL A 165 10.22 15.01 17.12
C VAL A 165 10.97 14.40 18.30
N SER A 166 10.46 14.62 19.51
CA SER A 166 11.02 14.04 20.73
C SER A 166 10.89 12.51 20.77
N VAL A 167 11.61 11.86 21.69
CA VAL A 167 11.51 10.41 21.92
C VAL A 167 10.06 10.01 22.26
N GLU A 168 9.39 10.81 23.09
CA GLU A 168 7.99 10.55 23.47
C GLU A 168 7.05 10.69 22.28
N GLU A 169 7.17 11.75 21.49
CA GLU A 169 6.36 11.93 20.28
C GLU A 169 6.61 10.83 19.24
N THR A 170 7.85 10.34 19.12
CA THR A 170 8.17 9.18 18.26
C THR A 170 7.41 7.95 18.72
N TRP A 171 7.37 7.67 20.03
CA TRP A 171 6.59 6.55 20.57
C TRP A 171 5.09 6.74 20.40
N GLN A 172 4.59 7.97 20.47
CA GLN A 172 3.17 8.24 20.20
C GLN A 172 2.82 7.88 18.76
N VAL A 173 3.61 8.34 17.78
CA VAL A 173 3.43 7.98 16.36
C VAL A 173 3.44 6.46 16.17
N VAL A 174 4.38 5.77 16.81
CA VAL A 174 4.50 4.31 16.73
C VAL A 174 3.27 3.59 17.31
N LEU A 175 2.76 4.05 18.46
CA LEU A 175 1.57 3.46 19.08
C LEU A 175 0.30 3.73 18.25
N ASP A 176 0.19 4.93 17.66
CA ASP A 176 -0.93 5.28 16.80
C ASP A 176 -0.95 4.43 15.52
N LEU A 177 0.21 4.30 14.86
CA LEU A 177 0.38 3.39 13.71
C LEU A 177 0.04 1.95 14.08
N LEU A 178 0.53 1.47 15.22
CA LEU A 178 0.26 0.10 15.66
C LEU A 178 -1.23 -0.11 15.96
N ALA A 179 -1.91 0.85 16.58
CA ALA A 179 -3.34 0.76 16.89
C ALA A 179 -4.21 0.68 15.62
N GLU A 180 -3.78 1.36 14.56
CA GLU A 180 -4.44 1.32 13.26
C GLU A 180 -4.26 -0.04 12.56
N LEU A 181 -3.05 -0.62 12.65
CA LEU A 181 -2.72 -1.91 12.05
C LEU A 181 -3.28 -3.10 12.84
N ASP A 182 -3.09 -3.10 14.16
CA ASP A 182 -3.52 -4.13 15.10
C ASP A 182 -4.12 -3.44 16.35
N PRO A 183 -5.46 -3.36 16.47
CA PRO A 183 -6.12 -2.75 17.64
C PRO A 183 -5.76 -3.41 18.97
N GLY A 184 -5.24 -4.65 18.96
CA GLY A 184 -4.73 -5.34 20.14
C GLY A 184 -3.33 -4.88 20.57
N LEU A 185 -2.71 -3.98 19.80
CA LEU A 185 -1.35 -3.47 19.99
C LEU A 185 -0.30 -4.59 20.11
N GLY A 186 -0.47 -5.66 19.33
CA GLY A 186 0.39 -6.84 19.35
C GLY A 186 1.50 -6.76 18.31
N VAL A 187 2.76 -6.90 18.74
CA VAL A 187 3.92 -7.03 17.84
C VAL A 187 4.67 -8.33 18.10
N GLY A 188 5.19 -8.97 17.05
CA GLY A 188 6.22 -9.99 17.16
C GLY A 188 7.61 -9.38 17.37
N SER A 189 7.86 -8.24 16.72
CA SER A 189 9.00 -7.36 17.01
C SER A 189 8.78 -5.97 16.43
N LEU A 190 9.43 -4.98 17.03
CA LEU A 190 9.40 -3.60 16.60
C LEU A 190 10.81 -3.05 16.63
N SER A 191 11.18 -2.24 15.64
CA SER A 191 12.44 -1.50 15.66
C SER A 191 12.25 -0.09 15.13
N ILE A 192 12.93 0.87 15.75
CA ILE A 192 12.99 2.27 15.35
C ILE A 192 14.46 2.60 15.17
N ASP A 193 14.86 3.09 14.01
CA ASP A 193 16.22 3.59 13.79
C ASP A 193 16.20 5.05 13.29
N ALA A 194 17.31 5.48 12.69
CA ALA A 194 17.47 6.86 12.23
C ALA A 194 16.43 7.20 11.16
N ASP A 195 16.15 6.24 10.28
CA ASP A 195 15.46 6.46 9.01
C ASP A 195 14.12 5.73 8.97
N THR A 196 13.97 4.61 9.68
CA THR A 196 12.80 3.72 9.56
C THR A 196 12.15 3.32 10.89
N ILE A 197 10.88 2.93 10.78
CA ILE A 197 10.12 2.18 11.80
C ILE A 197 9.74 0.83 11.19
N SER A 198 10.30 -0.25 11.73
CA SER A 198 9.99 -1.62 11.32
C SER A 198 9.02 -2.26 12.31
N LEU A 199 7.88 -2.74 11.82
CA LEU A 199 6.85 -3.45 12.60
C LEU A 199 6.66 -4.85 12.05
N GLU A 200 6.99 -5.88 12.83
CA GLU A 200 6.49 -7.23 12.61
C GLU A 200 5.30 -7.44 13.54
N LEU A 201 4.09 -7.50 12.99
CA LEU A 201 2.86 -7.59 13.78
C LEU A 201 2.71 -8.98 14.44
N SER A 202 1.83 -9.07 15.43
CA SER A 202 1.49 -10.33 16.06
C SER A 202 0.72 -11.27 15.12
N ASP A 203 0.64 -12.56 15.48
CA ASP A 203 -0.22 -13.52 14.78
C ASP A 203 -1.72 -13.14 14.86
N GLY A 204 -2.12 -12.26 15.79
CA GLY A 204 -3.49 -11.74 15.89
C GLY A 204 -3.89 -10.85 14.71
N ALA A 205 -2.92 -10.22 14.05
CA ALA A 205 -3.14 -9.40 12.86
C ALA A 205 -3.02 -10.21 11.54
N ALA A 206 -2.74 -11.52 11.63
CA ALA A 206 -2.47 -12.34 10.46
C ALA A 206 -3.76 -12.73 9.71
N THR A 207 -3.70 -12.75 8.38
CA THR A 207 -4.78 -13.22 7.51
C THR A 207 -4.23 -14.14 6.44
N GLN A 208 -4.97 -15.19 6.05
CA GLN A 208 -4.51 -16.14 5.02
C GLN A 208 -3.09 -16.69 5.24
N GLY A 209 -2.74 -16.97 6.51
CA GLY A 209 -1.39 -17.44 6.88
C GLY A 209 -0.28 -16.38 6.70
N CYS A 210 -0.65 -15.15 6.41
CA CYS A 210 0.22 -14.01 6.24
C CYS A 210 0.30 -13.19 7.52
N ARG A 211 1.48 -13.16 8.14
CA ARG A 211 1.78 -12.23 9.22
C ARG A 211 2.44 -10.97 8.66
N PRO A 212 1.81 -9.79 8.79
CA PRO A 212 2.34 -8.59 8.18
C PRO A 212 3.65 -8.13 8.84
N ALA A 213 4.61 -7.74 8.00
CA ALA A 213 5.83 -7.07 8.40
C ALA A 213 5.99 -5.81 7.55
N LEU A 214 5.98 -4.66 8.20
CA LEU A 214 6.02 -3.35 7.56
C LEU A 214 7.32 -2.62 7.92
N VAL A 215 7.84 -1.84 6.98
CA VAL A 215 8.92 -0.88 7.22
C VAL A 215 8.45 0.47 6.69
N PHE A 216 8.25 1.42 7.59
CA PHE A 216 7.87 2.79 7.29
C PHE A 216 9.12 3.67 7.27
N GLU A 217 9.26 4.51 6.26
CA GLU A 217 10.20 5.64 6.33
C GLU A 217 9.69 6.66 7.35
N ARG A 218 10.58 7.18 8.19
CA ARG A 218 10.20 8.06 9.31
C ARG A 218 9.70 9.42 8.86
N ASP A 219 9.99 9.84 7.64
CA ASP A 219 9.42 11.04 7.06
C ASP A 219 7.98 10.84 6.55
N GLY A 220 7.49 9.59 6.50
CA GLY A 220 6.17 9.22 6.02
C GLY A 220 6.07 9.11 4.49
N SER A 221 7.20 9.12 3.78
CA SER A 221 7.24 9.12 2.31
C SER A 221 6.99 7.73 1.70
N ASP A 222 7.38 6.66 2.39
CA ASP A 222 7.32 5.29 1.86
C ASP A 222 6.96 4.26 2.95
N VAL A 223 6.42 3.13 2.51
CA VAL A 223 6.26 1.93 3.31
C VAL A 223 6.44 0.68 2.45
N THR A 224 7.22 -0.26 2.96
CA THR A 224 7.30 -1.61 2.38
C THR A 224 6.52 -2.60 3.24
N ASN A 225 5.79 -3.51 2.59
CA ASN A 225 5.04 -4.57 3.25
C ASN A 225 5.54 -5.94 2.78
N ALA A 226 5.70 -6.87 3.72
CA ALA A 226 6.06 -8.24 3.46
C ALA A 226 5.24 -9.21 4.30
N CYS A 227 5.07 -10.41 3.75
CA CYS A 227 4.36 -11.49 4.39
C CYS A 227 5.31 -12.46 5.11
N ARG A 228 5.23 -12.54 6.43
CA ARG A 228 5.95 -13.53 7.25
C ARG A 228 5.07 -14.73 7.58
N ARG A 229 5.68 -15.85 7.92
CA ARG A 229 4.95 -17.04 8.39
C ARG A 229 4.55 -16.84 9.86
N THR A 230 3.33 -17.26 10.19
CA THR A 230 2.81 -17.29 11.56
C THR A 230 3.55 -18.31 12.43
N GLY A 231 3.39 -18.21 13.76
CA GLY A 231 3.89 -19.19 14.73
C GLY A 231 5.40 -19.14 15.03
N GLN A 232 6.12 -18.12 14.56
CA GLN A 232 7.59 -18.05 14.73
C GLN A 232 8.07 -17.30 15.99
N LYS A 233 7.23 -16.44 16.57
CA LYS A 233 7.59 -15.59 17.73
C LYS A 233 6.36 -15.36 18.61
N PRO A 234 6.50 -15.32 19.95
CA PRO A 234 5.40 -14.91 20.81
C PRO A 234 5.03 -13.45 20.56
N ALA A 235 3.76 -13.11 20.77
CA ALA A 235 3.28 -11.74 20.70
C ALA A 235 3.69 -10.96 21.95
N ILE A 236 4.15 -9.73 21.73
CA ILE A 236 4.38 -8.72 22.75
C ILE A 236 3.22 -7.74 22.61
N SER A 237 2.36 -7.69 23.62
CA SER A 237 1.34 -6.65 23.70
C SER A 237 1.95 -5.37 24.26
N LEU A 238 1.75 -4.27 23.54
CA LEU A 238 2.02 -2.92 24.02
C LEU A 238 0.74 -2.27 24.58
N ALA A 239 -0.35 -3.02 24.71
CA ALA A 239 -1.57 -2.53 25.33
C ALA A 239 -1.31 -2.09 26.79
N GLY A 240 -1.83 -0.92 27.14
CA GLY A 240 -1.64 -0.31 28.46
C GLY A 240 -0.32 0.44 28.64
N PHE A 241 0.59 0.42 27.65
CA PHE A 241 1.72 1.35 27.64
C PHE A 241 1.32 2.69 27.03
N THR A 242 1.79 3.79 27.64
CA THR A 242 1.73 5.11 27.03
C THR A 242 3.06 5.43 26.34
N ALA A 243 3.05 6.42 25.44
CA ALA A 243 4.26 6.94 24.82
C ALA A 243 5.30 7.39 25.87
N ALA A 244 4.86 8.08 26.92
CA ALA A 244 5.71 8.50 28.03
C ALA A 244 6.33 7.30 28.79
N ASN A 245 5.58 6.21 28.98
CA ASN A 245 6.12 4.99 29.61
C ASN A 245 7.24 4.37 28.78
N LEU A 246 7.05 4.25 27.46
CA LEU A 246 8.03 3.66 26.54
C LEU A 246 9.25 4.57 26.35
N ALA A 247 9.04 5.88 26.24
CA ALA A 247 10.11 6.87 26.19
C ALA A 247 10.99 6.82 27.45
N ARG A 248 10.38 6.69 28.64
CA ARG A 248 11.13 6.52 29.88
C ARG A 248 12.00 5.26 29.87
N LEU A 249 11.45 4.12 29.42
CA LEU A 249 12.21 2.86 29.32
C LEU A 249 13.37 2.97 28.32
N GLN A 250 13.16 3.65 27.19
CA GLN A 250 14.22 3.92 26.22
C GLN A 250 15.31 4.81 26.82
N LEU A 251 14.95 5.90 27.49
CA LEU A 251 15.92 6.82 28.11
C LEU A 251 16.72 6.13 29.22
N GLU A 252 16.07 5.26 30.00
CA GLU A 252 16.73 4.42 31.02
C GLU A 252 17.76 3.47 30.38
N ALA A 253 17.40 2.80 29.28
CA ALA A 253 18.33 1.97 28.52
C ALA A 253 19.49 2.78 27.93
N MET A 254 19.22 3.98 27.39
CA MET A 254 20.25 4.88 26.87
C MET A 254 21.25 5.29 27.97
N GLU A 255 20.75 5.65 29.16
CA GLU A 255 21.58 6.01 30.31
C GLU A 255 22.48 4.83 30.73
N GLN A 256 21.92 3.62 30.84
CA GLN A 256 22.68 2.40 31.16
C GLN A 256 23.76 2.07 30.12
N ALA A 257 23.49 2.35 28.85
CA ALA A 257 24.43 2.13 27.75
C ALA A 257 25.46 3.27 27.60
N GLY A 258 25.33 4.37 28.34
CA GLY A 258 26.14 5.57 28.16
C GLY A 258 25.91 6.29 26.82
N ILE A 259 24.71 6.15 26.24
CA ILE A 259 24.31 6.77 24.98
C ILE A 259 23.79 8.18 25.25
N ILE A 260 24.34 9.18 24.57
CA ILE A 260 23.94 10.58 24.68
C ILE A 260 23.29 11.01 23.36
N GLY A 261 21.99 11.35 23.41
CA GLY A 261 21.21 11.71 22.23
C GLY A 261 20.73 10.51 21.41
N THR A 262 19.84 10.77 20.45
CA THR A 262 19.15 9.74 19.65
C THR A 262 19.77 9.52 18.27
N ASP A 263 20.74 10.34 17.88
CA ASP A 263 21.35 10.26 16.55
C ASP A 263 21.96 8.88 16.31
N ARG A 264 21.50 8.16 15.28
CA ARG A 264 21.94 6.78 14.95
C ARG A 264 21.71 5.76 16.07
N ALA A 265 20.94 6.09 17.10
CA ALA A 265 20.48 5.10 18.07
C ALA A 265 19.38 4.26 17.40
N SER A 266 19.46 2.95 17.56
CA SER A 266 18.39 2.03 17.21
C SER A 266 17.72 1.52 18.47
N VAL A 267 16.40 1.51 18.48
CA VAL A 267 15.56 0.94 19.53
C VAL A 267 14.90 -0.31 18.98
N SER A 268 14.81 -1.37 19.77
CA SER A 268 14.04 -2.55 19.41
C SER A 268 13.23 -3.06 20.59
N VAL A 269 12.00 -3.49 20.31
CA VAL A 269 11.16 -4.25 21.23
C VAL A 269 11.02 -5.65 20.67
N ASP A 270 11.49 -6.63 21.44
CA ASP A 270 11.43 -8.05 21.08
C ASP A 270 11.25 -8.92 22.34
N SER A 271 11.20 -10.24 22.13
CA SER A 271 11.14 -11.21 23.22
C SER A 271 12.53 -11.76 23.48
N SER A 272 12.90 -11.83 24.76
CA SER A 272 14.13 -12.46 25.21
C SER A 272 14.12 -13.97 24.91
N ALA A 273 15.25 -14.64 25.13
CA ALA A 273 15.34 -16.10 25.05
C ALA A 273 14.42 -16.83 26.06
N ARG A 274 13.94 -16.12 27.08
CA ARG A 274 12.97 -16.62 28.08
C ARG A 274 11.53 -16.24 27.74
N LEU A 275 11.28 -15.67 26.57
CA LEU A 275 9.99 -15.18 26.11
C LEU A 275 9.45 -14.01 26.96
N GLU A 276 10.36 -13.22 27.53
CA GLU A 276 10.02 -12.02 28.29
C GLU A 276 10.16 -10.79 27.37
N PRO A 277 9.19 -9.85 27.38
CA PRO A 277 9.32 -8.60 26.64
C PRO A 277 10.52 -7.78 27.11
N GLN A 278 11.26 -7.24 26.14
CA GLN A 278 12.40 -6.39 26.43
C GLN A 278 12.49 -5.24 25.43
N LEU A 279 12.97 -4.09 25.92
CA LEU A 279 13.34 -2.94 25.11
C LEU A 279 14.86 -2.85 25.10
N ARG A 280 15.45 -2.83 23.92
CA ARG A 280 16.89 -2.68 23.72
C ARG A 280 17.18 -1.37 23.01
N VAL A 281 18.24 -0.69 23.45
CA VAL A 281 18.79 0.48 22.75
C VAL A 281 20.24 0.21 22.42
N ARG A 282 20.63 0.54 21.18
CA ARG A 282 21.99 0.34 20.67
C ARG A 282 22.46 1.55 19.87
N GLN A 283 23.71 1.93 20.05
CA GLN A 283 24.40 2.94 19.24
C GLN A 283 25.88 2.52 19.09
N GLY A 284 26.28 2.12 17.88
CA GLY A 284 27.62 1.57 17.65
C GLY A 284 27.86 0.29 18.48
N SER A 285 28.87 0.32 19.36
CA SER A 285 29.18 -0.77 20.29
C SER A 285 28.49 -0.66 21.65
N SER A 286 27.80 0.45 21.93
CA SER A 286 27.06 0.65 23.17
C SER A 286 25.68 0.02 23.04
N GLU A 287 25.28 -0.78 24.03
CA GLU A 287 23.98 -1.44 24.07
C GLU A 287 23.53 -1.63 25.52
N ALA A 288 22.24 -1.45 25.78
CA ALA A 288 21.60 -1.90 27.00
C ALA A 288 20.20 -2.43 26.70
N THR A 289 19.70 -3.29 27.59
CA THR A 289 18.38 -3.89 27.48
C THR A 289 17.66 -3.73 28.81
N VAL A 290 16.42 -3.25 28.77
CA VAL A 290 15.52 -3.10 29.89
C VAL A 290 14.34 -4.06 29.69
N ALA A 291 14.17 -5.01 30.61
CA ALA A 291 12.98 -5.84 30.63
C ALA A 291 11.79 -5.01 31.12
N PHE A 292 10.59 -5.28 30.60
CA PHE A 292 9.38 -4.64 31.07
C PHE A 292 8.24 -5.64 31.22
N GLU A 293 7.44 -5.45 32.26
CA GLU A 293 6.26 -6.27 32.51
C GLU A 293 5.08 -5.74 31.71
N GLN A 294 4.35 -6.63 31.03
CA GLN A 294 3.09 -6.28 30.42
C GLN A 294 2.09 -5.87 31.51
N PRO A 295 1.39 -4.73 31.36
CA PRO A 295 0.28 -4.38 32.23
C PRO A 295 -0.69 -5.55 32.32
N ARG A 296 -1.09 -5.92 33.55
CA ARG A 296 -2.13 -6.93 33.72
C ARG A 296 -3.44 -6.35 33.17
N ALA A 297 -4.04 -7.07 32.24
CA ALA A 297 -5.37 -6.78 31.69
C ALA A 297 -6.45 -6.78 32.78
#